data_AF-A0A9W3F0X0-F1
#
_entry.id   AF-A0A9W3F0X0-F1
#
_cell.length_a   1.000
_cell.length_b   1.000
_cell.length_c   1.000
_cell.angle_alpha   90.00
_cell.angle_beta   90.00
_cell.angle_gamma   90.00
#
_symmetry.space_group_name_H-M   'P 1'
#
loop_
_entity.id
_entity.type
_entity.pdbx_description
1 polymer ?
#
loop_
_entity_poly.entity_id
_entity_poly.type
_entity_poly.pdbx_seq_one_letter_code
_entity_poly.pdbx_strand_id
1 'polypeptide(L)'
;MPLGLRRKKKLNTKETSRLVEGKQKDAAGGSVPEPRAPTRRLVFHTQLAHGSATGRVEDFSSVQELYAKIAAVFEISPSEILYCTLNTPKVDMEKLLGAQIGLEDFIFAHVKGIKKEVNVFKSEDSLGVTITDNGAGYAFIKRIKDGSIIDSVKTVCVGDHIESINGENIIGWHHFDVAKKLKELKKEELFTMKLIEPKKAFEIEPRSKAGKSSTGNIGTGRETLRLRPKGPAIVEEVPSETKAKAIGKVDDLLELYIGIRDIDLATTMFEAGKDKDNPDEFAVALDETLGDFAFPDEFVFDVWGVIGDAKRG
;
A
#
# COMPACT_ATOMS: atom_id res chain seq x y z
N MET A 1 -5.44 -24.58 50.22
CA MET A 1 -6.80 -24.48 50.78
C MET A 1 -6.70 -24.62 52.30
N PRO A 2 -7.40 -23.85 53.15
CA PRO A 2 -8.22 -22.66 52.87
C PRO A 2 -8.12 -21.48 53.90
N LEU A 3 -8.67 -20.31 53.50
CA LEU A 3 -9.30 -19.19 54.28
C LEU A 3 -8.38 -18.30 55.19
N GLY A 4 -8.48 -16.96 55.24
CA GLY A 4 -9.39 -15.98 54.64
C GLY A 4 -9.21 -14.57 55.28
N LEU A 5 -9.87 -13.59 54.64
CA LEU A 5 -10.31 -12.26 55.13
C LEU A 5 -9.34 -11.04 55.30
N ARG A 6 -9.60 -10.06 54.41
CA ARG A 6 -9.35 -8.61 54.52
C ARG A 6 -9.93 -8.00 55.80
N ARG A 7 -9.24 -7.01 56.41
CA ARG A 7 -9.88 -5.76 56.90
C ARG A 7 -8.88 -4.61 57.16
N LYS A 8 -9.23 -3.48 56.53
CA LYS A 8 -8.93 -2.05 56.73
C LYS A 8 -8.09 -1.63 57.96
N LYS A 9 -7.06 -0.81 57.71
CA LYS A 9 -6.40 0.04 58.72
C LYS A 9 -6.55 1.52 58.33
N LYS A 10 -7.25 2.29 59.19
CA LYS A 10 -7.28 3.75 59.26
C LYS A 10 -5.95 4.25 59.82
N LEU A 11 -5.39 5.33 59.26
CA LEU A 11 -4.38 6.21 59.85
C LEU A 11 -4.69 7.61 59.29
N ASN A 12 -5.43 8.46 60.00
CA ASN A 12 -5.05 9.35 61.09
C ASN A 12 -4.09 10.48 60.68
N THR A 13 -4.69 11.66 60.64
CA THR A 13 -4.19 13.01 60.42
C THR A 13 -3.17 13.40 61.49
N LYS A 14 -2.13 14.15 61.11
CA LYS A 14 -1.51 15.13 62.02
C LYS A 14 -0.88 16.28 61.23
N GLU A 15 -1.60 17.40 61.27
CA GLU A 15 -1.12 18.76 61.05
C GLU A 15 0.06 19.11 61.97
N THR A 16 0.98 19.91 61.44
CA THR A 16 1.62 21.02 62.16
C THR A 16 1.92 22.17 61.18
N SER A 17 1.02 23.16 61.16
CA SER A 17 1.24 24.63 61.30
C SER A 17 2.68 25.17 61.16
N ARG A 18 2.99 26.37 60.62
CA ARG A 18 2.20 27.59 60.29
C ARG A 18 3.13 28.65 59.62
N LEU A 19 2.54 29.47 58.73
CA LEU A 19 2.75 30.92 58.45
C LEU A 19 4.11 31.36 57.84
N VAL A 20 4.19 32.30 56.88
CA VAL A 20 3.59 33.65 56.80
C VAL A 20 3.48 34.12 55.32
N GLU A 21 2.36 34.78 54.99
CA GLU A 21 2.02 35.83 53.98
C GLU A 21 2.69 35.82 52.58
N GLY A 22 2.05 36.06 51.45
CA GLY A 22 0.74 36.64 51.15
C GLY A 22 0.84 37.41 49.83
N LYS A 23 0.10 37.03 48.79
CA LYS A 23 -0.56 37.93 47.81
C LYS A 23 -1.32 37.14 46.76
N GLN A 24 -2.63 37.31 46.82
CA GLN A 24 -3.60 36.92 45.81
C GLN A 24 -3.59 37.97 44.69
N LYS A 25 -3.43 37.54 43.44
CA LYS A 25 -3.88 38.26 42.25
C LYS A 25 -4.46 37.26 41.28
N ASP A 26 -5.78 37.24 41.24
CA ASP A 26 -6.56 36.67 40.15
C ASP A 26 -6.24 37.42 38.86
N ALA A 27 -5.80 36.69 37.84
CA ALA A 27 -5.99 37.05 36.44
C ALA A 27 -5.99 35.76 35.62
N ALA A 28 -7.18 35.39 35.18
CA ALA A 28 -7.44 34.30 34.26
C ALA A 28 -6.61 34.48 32.97
N GLY A 29 -5.52 33.72 32.85
CA GLY A 29 -4.81 33.51 31.61
C GLY A 29 -5.33 32.24 30.96
N GLY A 30 -6.51 32.32 30.33
CA GLY A 30 -6.95 31.29 29.41
C GLY A 30 -5.92 31.19 28.30
N SER A 31 -5.18 30.08 28.26
CA SER A 31 -4.35 29.73 27.11
C SER A 31 -5.28 29.56 25.92
N VAL A 32 -5.41 30.60 25.11
CA VAL A 32 -5.96 30.51 23.78
C VAL A 32 -5.12 29.45 23.07
N PRO A 33 -5.70 28.33 22.58
CA PRO A 33 -4.95 27.41 21.75
C PRO A 33 -4.43 28.24 20.57
N GLU A 34 -3.13 28.19 20.31
CA GLU A 34 -2.58 28.76 19.09
C GLU A 34 -3.45 28.30 17.91
N PRO A 35 -3.87 29.22 17.01
CA PRO A 35 -4.64 28.82 15.85
C PRO A 35 -3.79 27.80 15.09
N ARG A 36 -4.26 26.54 15.08
CA ARG A 36 -3.69 25.49 14.24
C ARG A 36 -3.54 26.11 12.86
N ALA A 37 -2.31 26.14 12.35
CA ALA A 37 -2.05 26.58 10.99
C ALA A 37 -3.08 25.90 10.07
N PRO A 38 -3.71 26.63 9.15
CA PRO A 38 -4.72 26.04 8.28
C PRO A 38 -4.08 24.83 7.59
N THR A 39 -4.56 23.63 7.93
CA THR A 39 -4.16 22.41 7.25
C THR A 39 -4.48 22.64 5.78
N ARG A 40 -3.46 22.77 4.93
CA ARG A 40 -3.65 22.88 3.48
C ARG A 40 -4.52 21.70 3.09
N ARG A 41 -5.74 21.95 2.63
CA ARG A 41 -6.64 20.88 2.17
C ARG A 41 -6.03 20.30 0.91
N LEU A 42 -5.57 19.05 1.01
CA LEU A 42 -5.03 18.32 -0.13
C LEU A 42 -6.21 17.75 -0.91
N VAL A 43 -6.43 18.32 -2.10
CA VAL A 43 -7.51 17.93 -3.00
C VAL A 43 -6.90 17.19 -4.18
N PHE A 44 -7.36 15.97 -4.39
CA PHE A 44 -6.99 15.16 -5.54
C PHE A 44 -8.16 15.02 -6.50
N HIS A 45 -7.86 14.87 -7.78
CA HIS A 45 -8.86 14.63 -8.82
C HIS A 45 -8.90 13.15 -9.15
N THR A 46 -10.09 12.64 -9.45
CA THR A 46 -10.26 11.22 -9.74
C THR A 46 -11.27 10.95 -10.86
N GLN A 47 -11.09 9.83 -11.56
CA GLN A 47 -12.04 9.27 -12.52
C GLN A 47 -12.09 7.76 -12.39
N LEU A 48 -13.21 7.15 -12.79
CA LEU A 48 -13.23 5.72 -13.08
C LEU A 48 -12.44 5.46 -14.35
N ALA A 49 -11.53 4.48 -14.33
CA ALA A 49 -10.61 4.18 -15.43
C ALA A 49 -11.33 3.83 -16.75
N HIS A 50 -12.56 3.31 -16.67
CA HIS A 50 -13.38 2.99 -17.84
C HIS A 50 -14.19 4.18 -18.39
N GLY A 51 -14.09 5.36 -17.76
CA GLY A 51 -14.78 6.58 -18.14
C GLY A 51 -15.82 7.02 -17.12
N SER A 52 -15.67 8.24 -16.61
CA SER A 52 -16.65 8.93 -15.78
C SER A 52 -16.43 10.44 -15.88
N ALA A 53 -17.33 11.23 -15.28
CA ALA A 53 -17.01 12.63 -14.95
C ALA A 53 -15.83 12.69 -13.97
N THR A 54 -15.13 13.83 -13.92
CA THR A 54 -14.08 14.05 -12.92
C THR A 54 -14.68 14.30 -11.54
N GLY A 55 -14.27 13.48 -10.59
CA GLY A 55 -14.54 13.62 -9.17
C GLY A 55 -13.43 14.36 -8.43
N ARG A 56 -13.71 14.77 -7.19
CA ARG A 56 -12.75 15.38 -6.26
C ARG A 56 -12.77 14.62 -4.95
N VAL A 57 -11.60 14.26 -4.44
CA VAL A 57 -11.43 13.58 -3.15
C VAL A 57 -10.46 14.36 -2.28
N GLU A 58 -10.78 14.46 -0.99
CA GLU A 58 -9.99 15.15 0.03
C GLU A 58 -10.17 14.43 1.38
N ASP A 59 -9.34 14.79 2.36
CA ASP A 59 -9.41 14.32 3.76
C ASP A 59 -9.41 12.78 3.90
N PHE A 60 -8.34 12.14 3.39
CA PHE A 60 -8.04 10.72 3.62
C PHE A 60 -6.61 10.56 4.15
N SER A 61 -6.42 9.54 4.99
CA SER A 61 -5.17 9.22 5.66
C SER A 61 -4.65 7.81 5.34
N SER A 62 -5.47 7.00 4.66
CA SER A 62 -5.14 5.64 4.25
C SER A 62 -5.71 5.33 2.85
N VAL A 63 -5.21 4.27 2.23
CA VAL A 63 -5.73 3.75 0.94
C VAL A 63 -7.20 3.32 1.07
N GLN A 64 -7.59 2.76 2.22
CA GLN A 64 -8.97 2.35 2.50
C GLN A 64 -9.91 3.55 2.56
N GLU A 65 -9.49 4.63 3.23
CA GLU A 65 -10.24 5.89 3.26
C GLU A 65 -10.31 6.53 1.86
N LEU A 66 -9.21 6.51 1.10
CA LEU A 66 -9.19 6.98 -0.28
C LEU A 66 -10.23 6.22 -1.14
N TYR A 67 -10.26 4.89 -1.07
CA TYR A 67 -11.26 4.10 -1.81
C TYR A 67 -12.68 4.41 -1.35
N ALA A 68 -12.92 4.61 -0.05
CA ALA A 68 -14.24 5.02 0.44
C ALA A 68 -14.66 6.40 -0.11
N LYS A 69 -13.73 7.37 -0.18
CA LYS A 69 -13.99 8.70 -0.75
C LYS A 69 -14.28 8.63 -2.25
N ILE A 70 -13.48 7.88 -3.01
CA ILE A 70 -13.69 7.68 -4.45
C ILE A 70 -15.05 7.01 -4.69
N ALA A 71 -15.37 5.96 -3.93
CA ALA A 71 -16.62 5.23 -4.04
C ALA A 71 -17.84 6.13 -3.77
N ALA A 72 -17.75 6.99 -2.75
CA ALA A 72 -18.80 7.96 -2.44
C ALA A 72 -19.01 8.98 -3.57
N VAL A 73 -17.93 9.46 -4.21
CA VAL A 73 -18.02 10.42 -5.32
C VAL A 73 -18.70 9.82 -6.56
N PHE A 74 -18.52 8.53 -6.80
CA PHE A 74 -19.09 7.83 -7.96
C PHE A 74 -20.33 6.99 -7.64
N GLU A 75 -20.86 7.09 -6.41
CA GLU A 75 -22.04 6.36 -5.95
C GLU A 75 -21.94 4.83 -6.17
N ILE A 76 -20.74 4.27 -5.95
CA ILE A 76 -20.47 2.82 -6.02
C ILE A 76 -20.11 2.27 -4.64
N SER A 77 -20.14 0.94 -4.48
CA SER A 77 -19.57 0.30 -3.28
C SER A 77 -18.04 0.39 -3.30
N PRO A 78 -17.35 0.64 -2.17
CA PRO A 78 -15.89 0.55 -2.10
C PRO A 78 -15.35 -0.81 -2.57
N SER A 79 -16.12 -1.89 -2.40
CA SER A 79 -15.79 -3.23 -2.88
C SER A 79 -15.79 -3.37 -4.41
N GLU A 80 -16.28 -2.38 -5.15
CA GLU A 80 -16.20 -2.37 -6.60
C GLU A 80 -14.83 -1.90 -7.10
N ILE A 81 -14.06 -1.17 -6.29
CA ILE A 81 -12.74 -0.66 -6.66
C ILE A 81 -11.71 -1.78 -6.48
N LEU A 82 -11.04 -2.17 -7.57
CA LEU A 82 -9.95 -3.14 -7.56
C LEU A 82 -8.64 -2.50 -7.10
N TYR A 83 -8.23 -1.41 -7.75
CA TYR A 83 -7.01 -0.66 -7.43
C TYR A 83 -7.07 0.71 -8.12
N CYS A 84 -6.08 1.55 -7.86
CA CYS A 84 -5.91 2.83 -8.55
C CYS A 84 -4.59 2.90 -9.31
N THR A 85 -4.58 3.62 -10.43
CA THR A 85 -3.37 4.07 -11.11
C THR A 85 -3.28 5.59 -11.09
N LEU A 86 -2.06 6.12 -11.12
CA LEU A 86 -1.79 7.55 -11.11
C LEU A 86 -1.50 8.04 -12.53
N ASN A 87 -2.17 9.11 -12.94
CA ASN A 87 -1.98 9.83 -14.20
C ASN A 87 -2.26 9.01 -15.49
N THR A 88 -2.85 7.82 -15.37
CA THR A 88 -3.26 7.01 -16.53
C THR A 88 -4.53 6.20 -16.23
N PRO A 89 -5.52 6.18 -17.15
CA PRO A 89 -6.67 5.28 -17.06
C PRO A 89 -6.35 3.86 -17.53
N LYS A 90 -5.16 3.63 -18.11
CA LYS A 90 -4.76 2.31 -18.58
C LYS A 90 -4.36 1.43 -17.40
N VAL A 91 -4.50 0.12 -17.59
CA VAL A 91 -3.93 -0.88 -16.68
C VAL A 91 -2.41 -0.85 -16.86
N ASP A 92 -1.76 0.04 -16.12
CA ASP A 92 -0.32 0.25 -16.13
C ASP A 92 0.22 0.08 -14.72
N MET A 93 0.87 -1.05 -14.48
CA MET A 93 1.35 -1.46 -13.16
C MET A 93 2.57 -0.68 -12.69
N GLU A 94 3.24 0.05 -13.59
CA GLU A 94 4.32 0.99 -13.24
C GLU A 94 3.76 2.32 -12.74
N LYS A 95 2.47 2.57 -12.96
CA LYS A 95 1.71 3.71 -12.44
C LYS A 95 0.70 3.29 -11.37
N LEU A 96 0.81 2.09 -10.83
CA LEU A 96 -0.03 1.63 -9.73
C LEU A 96 0.16 2.56 -8.52
N LEU A 97 -0.96 2.91 -7.87
CA LEU A 97 -0.94 3.63 -6.61
C LEU A 97 -0.16 2.81 -5.55
N GLY A 98 0.93 3.38 -5.04
CA GLY A 98 1.60 2.93 -3.81
C GLY A 98 1.29 3.85 -2.63
N ALA A 99 2.14 3.85 -1.61
CA ALA A 99 2.02 4.75 -0.46
C ALA A 99 2.16 6.23 -0.81
N GLN A 100 2.81 6.58 -1.92
CA GLN A 100 3.08 7.97 -2.28
C GLN A 100 2.16 8.45 -3.39
N ILE A 101 1.58 9.63 -3.17
CA ILE A 101 0.76 10.34 -4.15
C ILE A 101 1.34 11.75 -4.32
N GLY A 102 1.78 12.12 -5.52
CA GLY A 102 2.16 13.49 -5.83
C GLY A 102 0.97 14.42 -5.66
N LEU A 103 1.18 15.63 -5.13
CA LEU A 103 0.07 16.54 -4.82
C LEU A 103 -0.75 16.98 -6.05
N GLU A 104 -0.18 16.83 -7.25
CA GLU A 104 -0.82 17.13 -8.53
C GLU A 104 -1.28 15.88 -9.29
N ASP A 105 -1.10 14.69 -8.71
CA ASP A 105 -1.46 13.43 -9.37
C ASP A 105 -2.96 13.29 -9.56
N PHE A 106 -3.32 12.73 -10.71
CA PHE A 106 -4.68 12.37 -11.05
C PHE A 106 -4.91 10.88 -10.78
N ILE A 107 -5.95 10.55 -10.02
CA ILE A 107 -6.21 9.17 -9.56
C ILE A 107 -7.25 8.49 -10.45
N PHE A 108 -6.88 7.41 -11.13
CA PHE A 108 -7.80 6.59 -11.90
C PHE A 108 -8.16 5.32 -11.15
N ALA A 109 -9.43 5.16 -10.80
CA ALA A 109 -9.94 4.00 -10.09
C ALA A 109 -10.40 2.90 -11.07
N HIS A 110 -9.75 1.74 -11.00
CA HIS A 110 -10.11 0.55 -11.76
C HIS A 110 -11.16 -0.22 -10.97
N VAL A 111 -12.32 -0.48 -11.59
CA VAL A 111 -13.43 -1.17 -10.94
C VAL A 111 -13.67 -2.55 -11.55
N LYS A 112 -14.33 -3.43 -10.79
CA LYS A 112 -14.70 -4.78 -11.20
C LYS A 112 -15.45 -4.78 -12.53
N GLY A 113 -14.96 -5.58 -13.46
CA GLY A 113 -15.54 -5.80 -14.78
C GLY A 113 -15.91 -7.26 -14.98
N ILE A 114 -15.29 -7.88 -15.98
CA ILE A 114 -15.68 -9.21 -16.45
C ILE A 114 -15.13 -10.27 -15.50
N LYS A 115 -16.02 -11.17 -15.03
CA LYS A 115 -15.60 -12.37 -14.31
C LYS A 115 -15.18 -13.45 -15.30
N LYS A 116 -14.06 -14.10 -15.02
CA LYS A 116 -13.45 -15.16 -15.83
C LYS A 116 -13.19 -16.37 -14.94
N GLU A 117 -13.32 -17.56 -15.50
CA GLU A 117 -12.94 -18.80 -14.84
C GLU A 117 -11.99 -19.55 -15.78
N VAL A 118 -10.81 -19.90 -15.28
CA VAL A 118 -9.76 -20.54 -16.07
C VAL A 118 -9.30 -21.82 -15.38
N ASN A 119 -9.03 -22.85 -16.18
CA ASN A 119 -8.38 -24.07 -15.73
C ASN A 119 -6.94 -24.05 -16.25
N VAL A 120 -5.99 -24.25 -15.35
CA VAL A 120 -4.56 -24.15 -15.64
C VAL A 120 -3.89 -25.46 -15.22
N PHE A 121 -3.07 -26.02 -16.11
CA PHE A 121 -2.25 -27.20 -15.79
C PHE A 121 -0.89 -26.74 -15.25
N LYS A 122 -0.55 -27.14 -14.03
CA LYS A 122 0.71 -26.75 -13.39
C LYS A 122 1.85 -27.70 -13.79
N SER A 123 2.45 -27.48 -14.96
CA SER A 123 3.58 -28.28 -15.49
C SER A 123 4.94 -27.97 -14.85
N GLU A 124 5.06 -26.83 -14.15
CA GLU A 124 6.29 -26.34 -13.52
C GLU A 124 5.99 -25.81 -12.12
N ASP A 125 7.03 -25.67 -11.29
CA ASP A 125 6.88 -25.16 -9.92
C ASP A 125 6.45 -23.69 -9.91
N SER A 126 6.92 -22.90 -10.88
CA SER A 126 6.57 -21.51 -11.07
C SER A 126 5.54 -21.33 -12.18
N LEU A 127 4.49 -20.58 -11.89
CA LEU A 127 3.46 -20.22 -12.87
C LEU A 127 3.87 -19.03 -13.76
N GLY A 128 4.93 -18.31 -13.38
CA GLY A 128 5.38 -17.09 -14.04
C GLY A 128 4.45 -15.89 -13.87
N VAL A 129 3.86 -15.75 -12.68
CA VAL A 129 3.08 -14.56 -12.29
C VAL A 129 3.74 -13.87 -11.12
N THR A 130 3.60 -12.55 -11.10
CA THR A 130 3.97 -11.70 -9.97
C THR A 130 2.70 -11.08 -9.40
N ILE A 131 2.46 -11.29 -8.11
CA ILE A 131 1.24 -10.85 -7.44
C ILE A 131 1.52 -9.57 -6.64
N THR A 132 0.53 -8.69 -6.60
CA THR A 132 0.48 -7.53 -5.71
C THR A 132 -0.93 -7.38 -5.15
N ASP A 133 -1.16 -6.48 -4.22
CA ASP A 133 -2.51 -6.19 -3.72
C ASP A 133 -2.74 -4.70 -3.52
N ASN A 134 -3.98 -4.35 -3.23
CA ASN A 134 -4.43 -2.96 -3.13
C ASN A 134 -4.46 -2.41 -1.69
N GLY A 135 -3.94 -3.15 -0.69
CA GLY A 135 -4.02 -2.80 0.73
C GLY A 135 -5.44 -2.85 1.33
N ALA A 136 -6.42 -3.33 0.57
CA ALA A 136 -7.84 -3.38 0.93
C ALA A 136 -8.48 -4.76 0.61
N GLY A 137 -7.65 -5.81 0.56
CA GLY A 137 -8.10 -7.20 0.46
C GLY A 137 -8.28 -7.74 -0.96
N TYR A 138 -7.79 -7.05 -1.99
CA TYR A 138 -7.78 -7.55 -3.36
C TYR A 138 -6.37 -7.73 -3.89
N ALA A 139 -5.97 -9.00 -4.10
CA ALA A 139 -4.74 -9.37 -4.79
C ALA A 139 -4.96 -9.50 -6.29
N PHE A 140 -4.03 -9.03 -7.11
CA PHE A 140 -4.13 -9.03 -8.56
C PHE A 140 -2.78 -9.28 -9.22
N ILE A 141 -2.84 -9.67 -10.49
CA ILE A 141 -1.66 -10.00 -11.29
C ILE A 141 -0.96 -8.69 -11.69
N LYS A 142 0.24 -8.45 -11.16
CA LYS A 142 1.07 -7.28 -11.53
C LYS A 142 1.89 -7.53 -12.79
N ARG A 143 2.43 -8.75 -12.94
CA ARG A 143 3.22 -9.15 -14.11
C ARG A 143 2.95 -10.59 -14.49
N ILE A 144 3.13 -10.87 -15.77
CA ILE A 144 3.15 -12.21 -16.34
C ILE A 144 4.48 -12.33 -17.08
N LYS A 145 5.25 -13.37 -16.77
CA LYS A 145 6.53 -13.64 -17.40
C LYS A 145 6.30 -14.24 -18.79
N ASP A 146 6.95 -13.70 -19.80
CA ASP A 146 6.88 -14.22 -21.18
C ASP A 146 7.31 -15.70 -21.24
N GLY A 147 6.55 -16.50 -21.97
CA GLY A 147 6.79 -17.93 -22.13
C GLY A 147 6.46 -18.78 -20.91
N SER A 148 5.86 -18.21 -19.86
CA SER A 148 5.41 -18.95 -18.68
C SER A 148 4.11 -19.72 -18.89
N ILE A 149 3.76 -20.56 -17.91
CA ILE A 149 2.46 -21.26 -17.85
C ILE A 149 1.32 -20.26 -18.02
N ILE A 150 1.31 -19.17 -17.26
CA ILE A 150 0.19 -18.21 -17.31
C ILE A 150 0.20 -17.38 -18.61
N ASP A 151 1.36 -17.07 -19.19
CA ASP A 151 1.41 -16.42 -20.52
C ASP A 151 0.76 -17.28 -21.62
N SER A 152 0.82 -18.61 -21.50
CA SER A 152 0.12 -19.51 -22.43
C SER A 152 -1.42 -19.43 -22.32
N VAL A 153 -1.95 -18.94 -21.19
CA VAL A 153 -3.40 -18.83 -20.92
C VAL A 153 -3.89 -17.43 -21.30
N LYS A 154 -4.22 -17.24 -22.57
CA LYS A 154 -4.55 -15.92 -23.16
C LYS A 154 -5.75 -15.18 -22.55
N THR A 155 -6.58 -15.85 -21.75
CA THR A 155 -7.68 -15.23 -21.00
C THR A 155 -7.23 -14.52 -19.71
N VAL A 156 -6.05 -14.86 -19.20
CA VAL A 156 -5.45 -14.24 -18.01
C VAL A 156 -4.66 -13.00 -18.45
N CYS A 157 -4.87 -11.88 -17.78
CA CYS A 157 -4.25 -10.61 -18.11
C CYS A 157 -3.60 -9.96 -16.89
N VAL A 158 -2.59 -9.13 -17.14
CA VAL A 158 -2.10 -8.18 -16.12
C VAL A 158 -3.26 -7.30 -15.67
N GLY A 159 -3.38 -7.11 -14.36
CA GLY A 159 -4.44 -6.36 -13.70
C GLY A 159 -5.67 -7.17 -13.31
N ASP A 160 -5.74 -8.46 -13.65
CA ASP A 160 -6.82 -9.33 -13.17
C ASP A 160 -6.73 -9.54 -11.66
N HIS A 161 -7.82 -9.26 -10.95
CA HIS A 161 -7.98 -9.62 -9.55
C HIS A 161 -8.28 -11.11 -9.41
N ILE A 162 -7.61 -11.79 -8.49
CA ILE A 162 -7.85 -13.20 -8.19
C ILE A 162 -8.93 -13.27 -7.10
N GLU A 163 -10.12 -13.77 -7.45
CA GLU A 163 -11.25 -13.90 -6.53
C GLU A 163 -11.18 -15.22 -5.75
N SER A 164 -10.77 -16.31 -6.42
CA SER A 164 -10.63 -17.63 -5.77
C SER A 164 -9.66 -18.55 -6.51
N ILE A 165 -9.08 -19.50 -5.76
CA ILE A 165 -8.21 -20.57 -6.27
C ILE A 165 -8.79 -21.91 -5.81
N ASN A 166 -9.09 -22.83 -6.73
CA ASN A 166 -9.74 -24.12 -6.45
C ASN A 166 -11.04 -23.99 -5.61
N GLY A 167 -11.79 -22.91 -5.84
CA GLY A 167 -13.03 -22.60 -5.11
C GLY A 167 -12.83 -21.99 -3.72
N GLU A 168 -11.59 -21.90 -3.22
CA GLU A 168 -11.27 -21.18 -1.99
C GLU A 168 -11.25 -19.67 -2.26
N ASN A 169 -12.11 -18.93 -1.55
CA ASN A 169 -12.18 -17.48 -1.64
C ASN A 169 -10.95 -16.86 -0.96
N ILE A 170 -10.22 -16.03 -1.69
CA ILE A 170 -9.01 -15.37 -1.20
C ILE A 170 -9.18 -13.87 -0.98
N ILE A 171 -10.42 -13.35 -1.02
CA ILE A 171 -10.70 -11.95 -0.68
C ILE A 171 -10.26 -11.70 0.76
N GLY A 172 -9.52 -10.62 0.97
CA GLY A 172 -8.93 -10.26 2.26
C GLY A 172 -7.53 -10.82 2.46
N TRP A 173 -7.05 -11.71 1.58
CA TRP A 173 -5.68 -12.20 1.64
C TRP A 173 -4.70 -11.16 1.10
N HIS A 174 -3.52 -11.14 1.69
CA HIS A 174 -2.41 -10.36 1.17
C HIS A 174 -1.77 -11.06 -0.03
N HIS A 175 -1.10 -10.29 -0.88
CA HIS A 175 -0.44 -10.81 -2.08
C HIS A 175 0.56 -11.93 -1.77
N PHE A 176 1.23 -11.91 -0.61
CA PHE A 176 2.17 -12.96 -0.20
C PHE A 176 1.47 -14.29 0.09
N ASP A 177 0.31 -14.28 0.74
CA ASP A 177 -0.49 -15.49 0.99
C ASP A 177 -0.98 -16.09 -0.32
N VAL A 178 -1.39 -15.23 -1.25
CA VAL A 178 -1.85 -15.65 -2.59
C VAL A 178 -0.70 -16.24 -3.41
N ALA A 179 0.47 -15.59 -3.43
CA ALA A 179 1.66 -16.10 -4.10
C ALA A 179 2.12 -17.45 -3.50
N LYS A 180 2.12 -17.56 -2.17
CA LYS A 180 2.40 -18.81 -1.46
C LYS A 180 1.41 -19.91 -1.86
N LYS A 181 0.11 -19.63 -1.85
CA LYS A 181 -0.93 -20.58 -2.25
C LYS A 181 -0.71 -21.09 -3.67
N LEU A 182 -0.41 -20.21 -4.62
CA LEU A 182 -0.13 -20.57 -6.01
C LEU A 182 1.14 -21.45 -6.13
N LYS A 183 2.18 -21.15 -5.34
CA LYS A 183 3.41 -21.94 -5.26
C LYS A 183 3.17 -23.35 -4.69
N GLU A 184 2.30 -23.47 -3.69
CA GLU A 184 1.96 -24.73 -3.01
C GLU A 184 1.00 -25.63 -3.79
N LEU A 185 0.38 -25.13 -4.88
CA LEU A 185 -0.42 -25.97 -5.78
C LEU A 185 0.41 -27.16 -6.27
N LYS A 186 -0.21 -28.33 -6.34
CA LYS A 186 0.46 -29.55 -6.78
C LYS A 186 0.87 -29.46 -8.24
N LYS A 187 2.11 -29.85 -8.51
CA LYS A 187 2.62 -30.02 -9.87
C LYS A 187 1.92 -31.20 -10.55
N GLU A 188 1.80 -31.15 -11.87
CA GLU A 188 1.12 -32.13 -12.72
C GLU A 188 -0.39 -32.27 -12.45
N GLU A 189 -1.01 -31.28 -11.81
CA GLU A 189 -2.45 -31.21 -11.59
C GLU A 189 -3.07 -29.97 -12.25
N LEU A 190 -4.36 -30.07 -12.59
CA LEU A 190 -5.18 -28.93 -12.98
C LEU A 190 -5.63 -28.18 -11.72
N PHE A 191 -5.62 -26.87 -11.79
CA PHE A 191 -6.25 -26.00 -10.80
C PHE A 191 -7.12 -24.96 -11.50
N THR A 192 -8.10 -24.44 -10.76
CA THR A 192 -9.05 -23.45 -11.28
C THR A 192 -8.81 -22.11 -10.61
N MET A 193 -8.87 -21.03 -11.38
CA MET A 193 -8.88 -19.66 -10.84
C MET A 193 -10.12 -18.93 -11.32
N LYS A 194 -10.76 -18.20 -10.39
CA LYS A 194 -11.75 -17.18 -10.74
C LYS A 194 -11.09 -15.81 -10.69
N LEU A 195 -11.17 -15.09 -11.80
CA LEU A 195 -10.54 -13.81 -12.01
C LEU A 195 -11.59 -12.74 -12.28
N ILE A 196 -11.30 -11.49 -11.92
CA ILE A 196 -12.10 -10.33 -12.28
C ILE A 196 -11.21 -9.35 -13.02
N GLU A 197 -11.50 -9.15 -14.31
CA GLU A 197 -10.83 -8.15 -15.14
C GLU A 197 -11.36 -6.75 -14.79
N PRO A 198 -10.50 -5.72 -14.69
CA PRO A 198 -10.95 -4.34 -14.55
C PRO A 198 -11.77 -3.91 -15.76
N LYS A 199 -12.79 -3.08 -15.56
CA LYS A 199 -13.47 -2.42 -16.69
C LYS A 199 -12.46 -1.57 -17.45
N LYS A 200 -12.37 -1.78 -18.76
CA LYS A 200 -11.56 -0.98 -19.67
C LYS A 200 -12.45 0.05 -20.35
N ALA A 201 -11.91 1.23 -20.62
CA ALA A 201 -12.59 2.20 -21.48
C ALA A 201 -12.75 1.59 -22.88
N PHE A 202 -13.88 1.82 -23.54
CA PHE A 202 -14.03 1.48 -24.94
C PHE A 202 -13.06 2.34 -25.75
N GLU A 203 -12.21 1.71 -26.55
CA GLU A 203 -11.40 2.40 -27.56
C GLU A 203 -12.33 2.93 -28.65
N ILE A 204 -12.98 4.06 -28.40
CA ILE A 204 -13.56 4.85 -29.48
C ILE A 204 -12.36 5.58 -30.11
N GLU A 205 -11.87 5.04 -31.23
CA GLU A 205 -10.86 5.72 -32.05
C GLU A 205 -11.30 7.17 -32.30
N PRO A 206 -10.52 8.18 -31.85
CA PRO A 206 -10.85 9.56 -32.11
C PRO A 206 -10.68 9.83 -33.61
N ARG A 207 -11.77 10.14 -34.31
CA ARG A 207 -11.67 10.83 -35.61
C ARG A 207 -10.93 12.14 -35.39
N SER A 208 -9.81 12.30 -36.09
CA SER A 208 -8.90 13.43 -36.06
C SER A 208 -9.63 14.78 -36.18
N LYS A 209 -9.78 15.47 -35.04
CA LYS A 209 -9.74 16.93 -34.98
C LYS A 209 -8.92 17.34 -33.76
N ALA A 210 -7.70 17.76 -34.07
CA ALA A 210 -6.74 18.30 -33.11
C ALA A 210 -7.34 19.51 -32.37
N GLY A 211 -7.65 19.32 -31.09
CA GLY A 211 -7.70 20.39 -30.10
C GLY A 211 -6.44 20.29 -29.28
N LYS A 212 -5.51 21.24 -29.45
CA LYS A 212 -4.31 21.36 -28.61
C LYS A 212 -4.74 21.59 -27.16
N SER A 213 -4.78 20.54 -26.34
CA SER A 213 -4.62 20.69 -24.90
C SER A 213 -3.14 20.91 -24.66
N SER A 214 -2.77 22.12 -24.27
CA SER A 214 -1.43 22.48 -23.82
C SER A 214 -0.97 21.47 -22.77
N THR A 215 0.02 20.66 -23.11
CA THR A 215 0.93 20.03 -22.15
C THR A 215 1.65 21.17 -21.44
N GLY A 216 1.02 21.69 -20.40
CA GLY A 216 1.70 22.53 -19.45
C GLY A 216 2.76 21.67 -18.79
N ASN A 217 4.03 21.99 -19.03
CA ASN A 217 5.07 21.73 -18.05
C ASN A 217 4.68 22.48 -16.77
N ILE A 218 3.91 21.82 -15.92
CA ILE A 218 3.56 22.23 -14.57
C ILE A 218 4.45 21.31 -13.73
N GLY A 219 5.61 21.80 -13.29
CA GLY A 219 5.73 22.54 -12.05
C GLY A 219 6.42 21.61 -11.07
N THR A 220 7.67 21.91 -10.69
CA THR A 220 8.49 21.09 -9.79
C THR A 220 7.99 21.18 -8.34
N GLY A 221 6.75 20.77 -8.09
CA GLY A 221 6.19 20.58 -6.75
C GLY A 221 6.69 19.27 -6.17
N ARG A 222 7.86 19.29 -5.53
CA ARG A 222 8.58 18.11 -4.98
C ARG A 222 7.94 17.51 -3.71
N GLU A 223 6.64 17.68 -3.50
CA GLU A 223 5.93 17.18 -2.32
C GLU A 223 5.03 16.00 -2.70
N THR A 224 4.99 14.99 -1.85
CA THR A 224 4.14 13.80 -1.98
C THR A 224 3.37 13.59 -0.69
N LEU A 225 2.10 13.22 -0.80
CA LEU A 225 1.34 12.68 0.31
C LEU A 225 1.73 11.22 0.51
N ARG A 226 2.33 10.91 1.65
CA ARG A 226 2.63 9.54 2.05
C ARG A 226 1.52 8.96 2.91
N LEU A 227 0.86 7.94 2.40
CA LEU A 227 -0.07 7.06 3.10
C LEU A 227 0.73 5.99 3.83
N ARG A 228 0.53 5.83 5.14
CA ARG A 228 1.20 4.80 5.93
C ARG A 228 0.18 3.73 6.34
N PRO A 229 0.55 2.44 6.40
CA PRO A 229 -0.33 1.40 6.93
C PRO A 229 -0.73 1.66 8.39
N LYS A 230 0.15 2.30 9.17
CA LYS A 230 -0.08 2.73 10.55
C LYS A 230 0.38 4.19 10.73
N GLY A 231 -0.53 5.05 11.18
CA GLY A 231 -0.25 6.47 11.46
C GLY A 231 -0.91 7.44 10.47
N PRO A 232 -0.82 8.76 10.71
CA PRO A 232 -1.41 9.77 9.84
C PRO A 232 -0.67 9.85 8.50
N ALA A 233 -1.37 10.27 7.45
CA ALA A 233 -0.73 10.64 6.20
C ALA A 233 0.06 11.94 6.36
N ILE A 234 1.27 11.99 5.79
CA ILE A 234 2.22 13.09 5.96
C ILE A 234 2.68 13.57 4.58
N VAL A 235 2.82 14.89 4.42
CA VAL A 235 3.47 15.45 3.23
C VAL A 235 4.99 15.33 3.40
N GLU A 236 5.62 14.57 2.51
CA GLU A 236 7.06 14.32 2.49
C GLU A 236 7.65 14.77 1.15
N GLU A 237 8.94 15.11 1.15
CA GLU A 237 9.67 15.32 -0.11
C GLU A 237 9.77 14.01 -0.90
N VAL A 238 9.75 14.14 -2.23
CA VAL A 238 10.00 13.01 -3.14
C VAL A 238 11.31 12.31 -2.74
N PRO A 239 11.34 10.96 -2.63
CA PRO A 239 12.58 10.23 -2.34
C PRO A 239 13.71 10.62 -3.29
N SER A 240 14.94 10.71 -2.76
CA SER A 240 16.12 10.93 -3.61
C SER A 240 16.25 9.80 -4.64
N GLU A 241 16.87 10.08 -5.79
CA GLU A 241 17.04 9.09 -6.87
C GLU A 241 17.77 7.83 -6.37
N THR A 242 18.79 7.99 -5.52
CA THR A 242 19.49 6.88 -4.88
C THR A 242 18.56 6.05 -3.99
N LYS A 243 17.68 6.69 -3.20
CA LYS A 243 16.70 6.00 -2.37
C LYS A 243 15.68 5.26 -3.23
N ALA A 244 15.14 5.91 -4.26
CA ALA A 244 14.18 5.31 -5.18
C ALA A 244 14.76 4.09 -5.90
N LYS A 245 16.01 4.17 -6.36
CA LYS A 245 16.73 3.06 -7.00
C LYS A 245 16.97 1.90 -6.04
N ALA A 246 17.33 2.19 -4.78
CA ALA A 246 17.52 1.16 -3.76
C ALA A 246 16.21 0.45 -3.43
N ILE A 247 15.12 1.18 -3.24
CA ILE A 247 13.79 0.62 -3.02
C ILE A 247 13.37 -0.25 -4.20
N GLY A 248 13.59 0.21 -5.44
CA GLY A 248 13.29 -0.57 -6.64
C GLY A 248 14.06 -1.89 -6.68
N LYS A 249 15.34 -1.90 -6.33
CA LYS A 249 16.14 -3.14 -6.22
C LYS A 249 15.63 -4.08 -5.13
N VAL A 250 15.19 -3.56 -3.98
CA VAL A 250 14.57 -4.38 -2.92
C VAL A 250 13.25 -4.99 -3.43
N ASP A 251 12.44 -4.22 -4.14
CA ASP A 251 11.20 -4.70 -4.77
C ASP A 251 11.48 -5.76 -5.85
N ASP A 252 12.58 -5.66 -6.58
CA ASP A 252 13.04 -6.71 -7.51
C ASP A 252 13.44 -8.00 -6.78
N LEU A 253 14.06 -7.90 -5.60
CA LEU A 253 14.38 -9.08 -4.76
C LEU A 253 13.11 -9.75 -4.23
N LEU A 254 12.09 -8.98 -3.86
CA LEU A 254 10.78 -9.53 -3.44
C LEU A 254 10.17 -10.38 -4.55
N GLU A 255 10.26 -9.92 -5.79
CA GLU A 255 9.76 -10.66 -6.95
C GLU A 255 10.58 -11.92 -7.20
N LEU A 256 11.91 -11.82 -7.12
CA LEU A 256 12.81 -12.93 -7.36
C LEU A 256 12.61 -14.08 -6.36
N TYR A 257 12.54 -13.75 -5.06
CA TYR A 257 12.52 -14.76 -4.00
C TYR A 257 11.11 -15.24 -3.65
N ILE A 258 10.10 -14.37 -3.78
CA ILE A 258 8.76 -14.59 -3.20
C ILE A 258 7.66 -14.49 -4.27
N GLY A 259 7.96 -13.96 -5.46
CA GLY A 259 6.98 -13.83 -6.54
C GLY A 259 5.97 -12.71 -6.32
N ILE A 260 6.34 -11.71 -5.52
CA ILE A 260 5.50 -10.57 -5.17
C ILE A 260 6.19 -9.24 -5.45
N ARG A 261 5.40 -8.19 -5.64
CA ARG A 261 5.91 -6.82 -5.72
C ARG A 261 5.08 -5.94 -4.81
N ASP A 262 5.76 -5.25 -3.92
CA ASP A 262 5.17 -4.35 -2.94
C ASP A 262 6.20 -3.25 -2.61
N ILE A 263 5.99 -2.08 -3.22
CA ILE A 263 6.86 -0.92 -3.06
C ILE A 263 6.81 -0.40 -1.62
N ASP A 264 5.70 -0.57 -0.92
CA ASP A 264 5.53 -0.08 0.44
C ASP A 264 6.26 -1.00 1.43
N LEU A 265 6.19 -2.31 1.20
CA LEU A 265 7.00 -3.29 1.90
C LEU A 265 8.50 -3.05 1.63
N ALA A 266 8.91 -2.88 0.37
CA ALA A 266 10.30 -2.60 -0.01
C ALA A 266 10.81 -1.29 0.61
N THR A 267 9.96 -0.25 0.66
CA THR A 267 10.28 1.02 1.34
C THR A 267 10.45 0.81 2.84
N THR A 268 9.57 0.03 3.46
CA THR A 268 9.67 -0.32 4.89
C THR A 268 10.97 -1.04 5.20
N MET A 269 11.35 -2.03 4.37
CA MET A 269 12.62 -2.76 4.50
C MET A 269 13.83 -1.82 4.38
N PHE A 270 13.84 -0.94 3.38
CA PHE A 270 14.90 0.05 3.20
C PHE A 270 15.00 0.98 4.44
N GLU A 271 13.87 1.45 4.95
CA GLU A 271 13.81 2.33 6.12
C GLU A 271 14.24 1.65 7.42
N ALA A 272 14.02 0.34 7.56
CA ALA A 272 14.50 -0.44 8.71
C ALA A 272 16.04 -0.60 8.72
N GLY A 273 16.67 -0.71 7.54
CA GLY A 273 18.11 -0.95 7.42
C GLY A 273 18.99 0.29 7.24
N LYS A 274 18.42 1.43 6.83
CA LYS A 274 19.21 2.64 6.50
C LYS A 274 20.07 3.17 7.66
N ASP A 275 19.67 2.92 8.91
CA ASP A 275 20.37 3.41 10.12
C ASP A 275 21.12 2.29 10.87
N LYS A 276 21.24 1.08 10.29
CA LYS A 276 21.94 -0.07 10.89
C LYS A 276 23.38 -0.16 10.41
N ASP A 277 24.26 -0.75 11.21
CA ASP A 277 25.70 -0.80 10.89
C ASP A 277 26.14 -2.16 10.32
N ASN A 278 25.39 -3.23 10.57
CA ASN A 278 25.74 -4.59 10.16
C ASN A 278 24.51 -5.43 9.77
N PRO A 279 24.71 -6.57 9.07
CA PRO A 279 23.60 -7.44 8.65
C PRO A 279 22.77 -7.99 9.81
N ASP A 280 23.39 -8.28 10.95
CA ASP A 280 22.70 -8.88 12.10
C ASP A 280 21.71 -7.88 12.74
N GLU A 281 22.14 -6.63 12.92
CA GLU A 281 21.26 -5.54 13.36
C GLU A 281 20.11 -5.26 12.39
N PHE A 282 20.37 -5.40 11.08
CA PHE A 282 19.32 -5.29 10.07
C PHE A 282 18.33 -6.45 10.17
N ALA A 283 18.81 -7.69 10.29
CA ALA A 283 17.96 -8.87 10.44
C ALA A 283 17.03 -8.75 11.66
N VAL A 284 17.56 -8.31 12.80
CA VAL A 284 16.76 -8.06 14.01
C VAL A 284 15.70 -6.99 13.77
N ALA A 285 16.05 -5.85 13.18
CA ALA A 285 15.09 -4.77 12.91
C ALA A 285 14.02 -5.16 11.88
N LEU A 286 14.40 -5.99 10.91
CA LEU A 286 13.49 -6.54 9.92
C LEU A 286 12.50 -7.50 10.58
N ASP A 287 12.96 -8.41 11.45
CA ASP A 287 12.11 -9.35 12.19
C ASP A 287 11.15 -8.64 13.15
N GLU A 288 11.62 -7.60 13.86
CA GLU A 288 10.77 -6.76 14.72
C GLU A 288 9.61 -6.08 13.95
N THR A 289 9.82 -5.79 12.66
CA THR A 289 8.86 -5.05 11.83
C THR A 289 8.01 -5.98 10.96
N LEU A 290 8.59 -7.08 10.48
CA LEU A 290 8.08 -7.93 9.39
C LEU A 290 8.32 -9.43 9.64
N GLY A 291 8.52 -9.86 10.90
CA GLY A 291 8.82 -11.26 11.25
C GLY A 291 7.75 -12.27 10.79
N ASP A 292 6.50 -11.83 10.63
CA ASP A 292 5.40 -12.66 10.12
C ASP A 292 5.65 -13.21 8.70
N PHE A 293 6.52 -12.56 7.92
CA PHE A 293 6.84 -12.98 6.55
C PHE A 293 7.86 -14.13 6.48
N ALA A 294 8.63 -14.38 7.55
CA ALA A 294 9.66 -15.41 7.62
C ALA A 294 10.59 -15.45 6.39
N PHE A 295 11.24 -14.32 6.09
CA PHE A 295 12.13 -14.21 4.93
C PHE A 295 13.34 -15.16 5.01
N PRO A 296 13.79 -15.76 3.89
CA PRO A 296 15.02 -16.56 3.87
C PRO A 296 16.27 -15.71 4.19
N ASP A 297 17.26 -16.30 4.87
CA ASP A 297 18.51 -15.60 5.23
C ASP A 297 19.24 -14.99 4.02
N GLU A 298 19.25 -15.72 2.88
CA GLU A 298 19.83 -15.24 1.62
C GLU A 298 19.15 -13.96 1.12
N PHE A 299 17.82 -13.88 1.23
CA PHE A 299 17.06 -12.68 0.87
C PHE A 299 17.42 -11.51 1.79
N VAL A 300 17.49 -11.75 3.11
CA VAL A 300 17.86 -10.69 4.08
C VAL A 300 19.27 -10.16 3.80
N PHE A 301 20.21 -11.06 3.47
CA PHE A 301 21.58 -10.69 3.11
C PHE A 301 21.64 -9.86 1.81
N ASP A 302 20.91 -10.26 0.77
CA ASP A 302 20.86 -9.53 -0.51
C ASP A 302 20.24 -8.13 -0.34
N VAL A 303 19.15 -8.01 0.45
CA VAL A 303 18.54 -6.71 0.77
C VAL A 303 19.52 -5.83 1.52
N TRP A 304 20.26 -6.37 2.50
CA TRP A 304 21.32 -5.63 3.19
C TRP A 304 22.39 -5.13 2.22
N GLY A 305 22.81 -5.96 1.26
CA GLY A 305 23.74 -5.57 0.19
C GLY A 305 23.27 -4.34 -0.59
N VAL A 306 21.99 -4.34 -1.01
CA VAL A 306 21.36 -3.21 -1.72
C VAL A 306 21.35 -1.93 -0.87
N ILE A 307 20.97 -2.05 0.41
CA ILE A 307 20.95 -0.91 1.34
C ILE A 307 22.36 -0.37 1.58
N GLY A 308 23.35 -1.26 1.74
CA GLY A 308 24.76 -0.90 1.91
C GLY A 308 25.34 -0.17 0.69
N ASP A 309 25.00 -0.59 -0.53
CA ASP A 309 25.35 0.12 -1.76
C ASP A 309 24.78 1.54 -1.77
N ALA A 310 23.50 1.69 -1.42
CA ALA A 310 22.84 2.99 -1.39
C ALA A 310 23.47 3.97 -0.38
N LYS A 311 24.03 3.45 0.73
CA LYS A 311 24.77 4.27 1.71
C LYS A 311 26.11 4.77 1.18
N ARG A 312 26.75 4.01 0.28
CA ARG A 312 28.08 4.34 -0.27
C ARG A 312 28.04 5.31 -1.45
N GLY A 313 26.87 5.53 -2.06
CA GLY A 313 26.65 6.44 -3.18
C GLY A 313 26.66 5.73 -4.52
#